data_AF-A0AA39ME00-F1
#
_entry.id   AF-A0AA39ME00-F1
#
_cell.length_a   1.000
_cell.length_b   1.000
_cell.length_c   1.000
_cell.angle_alpha   90.00
_cell.angle_beta   90.00
_cell.angle_gamma   90.00
#
_symmetry.space_group_name_H-M   'P 1'
#
loop_
_entity.id
_entity.type
_entity.pdbx_description
1 polymer ?
#
loop_
_entity_poly.entity_id
_entity_poly.type
_entity_poly.pdbx_seq_one_letter_code
_entity_poly.pdbx_strand_id
1 'polypeptide(L)'
;MSSDPSVPDARAVAENIDSKGLVFGRTVVSVANRNKTPKKGKLGFEYAEHCFIRDAITLTLASGGKVAASDYRFRLKDQLSLTYGQINGLAGDLYGTYDPISDGKNDRDRSARFVRAYNTLADGGPCVPKEAMDILAVLQAEDPSVVYAQLPDVSVKLELITFGRSGIPAYLGLAQINWDHFGADARTAYNAGHSTAIQKAISGDLDGAYAMNAFADHFLEDSFSAGHLRTPRRLLHKSTDITADACAKYMHDEDNAIGIDAKNPAGKSWTLYGDKRTLDSVNEDNKTRCVDSVQASANEIYKAYQIKQAPSLANYQAWTFAPTLESANAHQTLATLFTFKNERRKIIENRKLWNFKTDWWLWSTALECKTSGWWNYPITINGLQNIIPWSAVAVTTPRVWHIHVFYQQPGGGKLQSEHLDGLWGGGPSKDPIFNAVLFTPLAALNFNGGKEVRVYYLDEQYFLQEYCYSADQGRWFPGELGGMEIRAATNASIAAMQYTYAEGGVHIRVYCQGKEGCRTSSRATLPVALSGSSLAAVAYWKNGPQLLVYYQTDDLSIKEHCIDEHGKWFPLNSAYGIWLAKSHPKFLKSLKI
;
A
#
# COMPACT_ATOMS: atom_id res chain seq x y z
N MET A 1 26.79 -6.10 37.36
CA MET A 1 27.63 -6.42 36.19
C MET A 1 26.72 -7.06 35.17
N SER A 2 26.30 -6.28 34.16
CA SER A 2 25.35 -6.69 33.13
C SER A 2 26.13 -7.27 31.95
N SER A 3 25.84 -8.51 31.56
CA SER A 3 26.40 -9.15 30.36
C SER A 3 25.55 -8.78 29.14
N ASP A 4 26.18 -8.16 28.14
CA ASP A 4 25.56 -7.93 26.83
C ASP A 4 25.15 -9.25 26.16
N PRO A 5 24.02 -9.28 25.43
CA PRO A 5 23.67 -10.42 24.59
C PRO A 5 24.55 -10.48 23.33
N SER A 6 24.79 -11.69 22.85
CA SER A 6 25.67 -11.98 21.72
C SER A 6 25.15 -11.44 20.38
N VAL A 7 26.07 -10.88 19.59
CA VAL A 7 25.87 -10.49 18.18
C VAL A 7 25.59 -11.75 17.34
N PRO A 8 24.52 -11.82 16.53
CA PRO A 8 24.29 -12.94 15.64
C PRO A 8 25.33 -12.96 14.51
N ASP A 9 25.82 -14.15 14.18
CA ASP A 9 26.80 -14.40 13.13
C ASP A 9 26.21 -14.03 11.74
N ALA A 10 26.78 -13.00 11.12
CA ALA A 10 26.38 -12.49 9.81
C ALA A 10 26.66 -13.47 8.65
N ARG A 11 27.32 -14.60 8.90
CA ARG A 11 27.58 -15.62 7.86
C ARG A 11 26.40 -16.57 7.59
N ALA A 12 25.42 -16.68 8.48
CA ALA A 12 24.31 -17.62 8.30
C ALA A 12 23.16 -17.10 7.40
N VAL A 13 23.17 -15.82 6.99
CA VAL A 13 22.11 -15.20 6.16
C VAL A 13 22.49 -15.15 4.68
N ALA A 14 23.75 -15.43 4.33
CA ALA A 14 24.25 -15.29 2.95
C ALA A 14 24.09 -16.55 2.07
N GLU A 15 23.67 -17.70 2.62
CA GLU A 15 23.69 -18.98 1.89
C GLU A 15 22.39 -19.38 1.17
N ASN A 16 21.36 -18.51 1.13
CA ASN A 16 20.09 -18.82 0.44
C ASN A 16 19.67 -17.84 -0.66
N ILE A 17 20.62 -17.09 -1.23
CA ILE A 17 20.35 -16.25 -2.40
C ILE A 17 20.90 -16.94 -3.64
N ASP A 18 19.99 -17.50 -4.44
CA ASP A 18 20.29 -18.04 -5.77
C ASP A 18 20.99 -16.96 -6.61
N SER A 19 22.25 -17.20 -6.95
CA SER A 19 23.20 -16.24 -7.51
C SER A 19 22.96 -15.88 -8.98
N LYS A 20 21.75 -16.17 -9.51
CA LYS A 20 21.37 -15.90 -10.90
C LYS A 20 20.49 -14.66 -11.10
N GLY A 21 20.21 -13.90 -10.04
CA GLY A 21 19.39 -12.68 -10.10
C GLY A 21 20.13 -11.35 -9.91
N LEU A 22 21.46 -11.36 -9.70
CA LEU A 22 22.22 -10.14 -9.41
C LEU A 22 22.77 -9.50 -10.69
N VAL A 23 21.94 -8.67 -11.32
CA VAL A 23 22.41 -7.66 -12.28
C VAL A 23 22.55 -6.34 -11.51
N PHE A 24 23.78 -6.01 -11.11
CA PHE A 24 24.13 -4.64 -10.74
C PHE A 24 24.41 -3.84 -12.01
N GLY A 25 23.49 -2.94 -12.34
CA GLY A 25 23.60 -2.05 -13.49
C GLY A 25 22.23 -1.50 -13.84
N ARG A 26 22.07 -0.18 -13.82
CA ARG A 26 20.84 0.50 -14.26
C ARG A 26 20.62 0.23 -15.75
N THR A 27 19.95 -0.86 -16.08
CA THR A 27 19.26 -1.00 -17.37
C THR A 27 17.83 -0.58 -17.15
N VAL A 28 17.49 0.65 -17.53
CA VAL A 28 16.09 1.04 -17.70
C VAL A 28 15.61 0.33 -18.96
N VAL A 29 15.11 -0.89 -18.80
CA VAL A 29 14.32 -1.52 -19.85
C VAL A 29 12.96 -0.83 -19.81
N SER A 30 12.56 -0.18 -20.90
CA SER A 30 11.16 0.21 -21.08
C SER A 30 10.33 -1.07 -21.07
N VAL A 31 9.71 -1.40 -19.94
CA VAL A 31 8.73 -2.48 -19.89
C VAL A 31 7.56 -1.99 -20.72
N ALA A 32 7.33 -2.61 -21.88
CA ALA A 32 6.08 -2.43 -22.60
C ALA A 32 4.96 -2.71 -21.60
N ASN A 33 4.09 -1.73 -21.38
CA ASN A 33 2.91 -1.88 -20.55
C ASN A 33 2.07 -3.02 -21.16
N ARG A 34 2.20 -4.23 -20.61
CA ARG A 34 1.46 -5.42 -21.05
C ARG A 34 0.07 -5.48 -20.43
N ASN A 35 -0.47 -4.35 -19.98
CA ASN A 35 -1.90 -4.17 -19.88
C ASN A 35 -2.46 -4.11 -21.30
N LYS A 36 -2.67 -5.28 -21.91
CA LYS A 36 -3.72 -5.41 -22.91
C LYS A 36 -4.95 -4.78 -22.29
N THR A 37 -5.46 -3.72 -22.92
CA THR A 37 -6.71 -3.09 -22.54
C THR A 37 -7.76 -4.21 -22.44
N PRO A 38 -8.30 -4.51 -21.24
CA PRO A 38 -9.43 -5.40 -21.14
C PRO A 38 -10.55 -4.78 -21.98
N LYS A 39 -11.22 -5.60 -22.79
CA LYS A 39 -12.38 -5.15 -23.56
C LYS A 39 -13.35 -4.44 -22.60
N LYS A 40 -13.87 -3.29 -23.02
CA LYS A 40 -14.87 -2.48 -22.32
C LYS A 40 -16.04 -3.35 -21.82
N GLY A 41 -15.94 -3.84 -20.59
CA GLY A 41 -17.05 -4.14 -19.71
C GLY A 41 -17.04 -3.05 -18.65
N LYS A 42 -18.05 -2.18 -18.67
CA LYS A 42 -18.26 -1.17 -17.63
C LYS A 42 -18.60 -1.89 -16.31
N LEU A 43 -18.29 -1.30 -15.15
CA LEU A 43 -18.88 -1.45 -13.79
C LEU A 43 -17.79 -1.38 -12.68
N GLY A 44 -17.96 -0.54 -11.65
CA GLY A 44 -17.03 -0.32 -10.51
C GLY A 44 -17.75 -0.11 -9.16
N PHE A 45 -17.11 0.39 -8.10
CA PHE A 45 -16.08 -0.35 -7.36
C PHE A 45 -16.56 -0.71 -5.93
N GLU A 46 -17.49 -0.02 -5.29
CA GLU A 46 -18.02 -0.41 -3.95
C GLU A 46 -19.25 -1.33 -4.07
N TYR A 47 -20.09 -1.15 -5.10
CA TYR A 47 -21.20 -2.06 -5.43
C TYR A 47 -20.88 -3.11 -6.50
N ALA A 48 -19.91 -2.84 -7.38
CA ALA A 48 -19.43 -3.88 -8.28
C ALA A 48 -18.86 -5.07 -7.52
N GLU A 49 -18.32 -4.94 -6.30
CA GLU A 49 -17.79 -6.10 -5.57
C GLU A 49 -18.92 -7.11 -5.25
N HIS A 50 -20.03 -6.63 -4.68
CA HIS A 50 -21.19 -7.45 -4.30
C HIS A 50 -22.03 -7.93 -5.50
N CYS A 51 -22.15 -7.12 -6.57
CA CYS A 51 -22.88 -7.54 -7.77
C CYS A 51 -22.07 -8.41 -8.73
N PHE A 52 -20.78 -8.10 -8.93
CA PHE A 52 -19.93 -8.78 -9.91
C PHE A 52 -19.51 -10.18 -9.46
N ILE A 53 -19.26 -10.39 -8.17
CA ILE A 53 -18.97 -11.73 -7.62
C ILE A 53 -20.16 -12.67 -7.85
N ARG A 54 -21.39 -12.16 -7.79
CA ARG A 54 -22.58 -13.02 -7.73
C ARG A 54 -23.27 -13.22 -9.06
N ASP A 55 -23.19 -12.26 -9.96
CA ASP A 55 -23.58 -12.49 -11.34
C ASP A 55 -22.66 -13.52 -12.04
N ALA A 56 -21.54 -13.90 -11.41
CA ALA A 56 -20.66 -14.97 -11.83
C ALA A 56 -21.09 -16.38 -11.39
N ILE A 57 -22.06 -16.53 -10.47
CA ILE A 57 -22.55 -17.85 -10.06
C ILE A 57 -23.60 -18.38 -11.05
N THR A 58 -23.77 -19.69 -11.03
CA THR A 58 -24.79 -20.40 -11.80
C THR A 58 -25.90 -20.88 -10.87
N LEU A 59 -27.14 -20.54 -11.20
CA LEU A 59 -28.34 -21.01 -10.52
C LEU A 59 -28.87 -22.26 -11.21
N THR A 60 -29.46 -23.17 -10.44
CA THR A 60 -30.17 -24.34 -10.99
C THR A 60 -31.67 -24.13 -10.82
N LEU A 61 -32.38 -24.08 -11.94
CA LEU A 61 -33.83 -23.86 -12.01
C LEU A 61 -34.58 -25.11 -11.57
N ALA A 62 -35.88 -24.96 -11.26
CA ALA A 62 -36.74 -26.08 -10.88
C ALA A 62 -36.81 -27.19 -11.93
N SER A 63 -36.59 -26.86 -13.22
CA SER A 63 -36.48 -27.81 -14.33
C SER A 63 -35.18 -28.62 -14.36
N GLY A 64 -34.21 -28.30 -13.48
CA GLY A 64 -32.84 -28.80 -13.52
C GLY A 64 -31.94 -28.05 -14.51
N GLY A 65 -32.48 -27.12 -15.31
CA GLY A 65 -31.71 -26.24 -16.18
C GLY A 65 -30.81 -25.31 -15.39
N LYS A 66 -29.67 -24.91 -15.97
CA LYS A 66 -28.72 -23.98 -15.35
C LYS A 66 -28.73 -22.64 -16.07
N VAL A 67 -28.64 -21.55 -15.30
CA VAL A 67 -28.61 -20.18 -15.83
C VAL A 67 -27.60 -19.34 -15.03
N ALA A 68 -26.93 -18.41 -15.69
CA ALA A 68 -26.11 -17.43 -14.99
C ALA A 68 -27.01 -16.56 -14.11
N ALA A 69 -26.57 -16.24 -12.90
CA ALA A 69 -27.37 -15.45 -11.97
C ALA A 69 -27.61 -14.01 -12.47
N SER A 70 -26.72 -13.49 -13.33
CA SER A 70 -26.87 -12.23 -14.08
C SER A 70 -28.06 -12.24 -15.05
N ASP A 71 -28.35 -13.40 -15.64
CA ASP A 71 -29.37 -13.55 -16.67
C ASP A 71 -30.74 -13.93 -16.09
N TYR A 72 -30.82 -14.25 -14.80
CA TYR A 72 -32.06 -14.61 -14.12
C TYR A 72 -32.55 -13.49 -13.23
N ARG A 73 -33.81 -13.08 -13.40
CA ARG A 73 -34.43 -12.04 -12.56
C ARG A 73 -35.52 -12.63 -11.67
N PHE A 74 -35.37 -12.46 -10.37
CA PHE A 74 -36.38 -12.78 -9.38
C PHE A 74 -37.44 -11.69 -9.35
N ARG A 75 -38.70 -12.09 -9.38
CA ARG A 75 -39.83 -11.17 -9.22
C ARG A 75 -40.18 -11.07 -7.75
N LEU A 76 -39.79 -9.96 -7.13
CA LEU A 76 -40.25 -9.57 -5.80
C LEU A 76 -41.67 -8.98 -5.90
N LYS A 77 -42.26 -8.62 -4.76
CA LYS A 77 -43.59 -8.01 -4.74
C LYS A 77 -43.58 -6.67 -5.49
N ASP A 78 -44.76 -6.22 -5.91
CA ASP A 78 -44.95 -4.92 -6.58
C ASP A 78 -44.17 -4.72 -7.89
N GLN A 79 -43.92 -5.82 -8.62
CA GLN A 79 -43.24 -5.86 -9.93
C GLN A 79 -41.74 -5.53 -9.92
N LEU A 80 -41.11 -5.37 -8.75
CA LEU A 80 -39.65 -5.25 -8.67
C LEU A 80 -39.01 -6.56 -9.15
N SER A 81 -38.15 -6.46 -10.16
CA SER A 81 -37.47 -7.59 -10.75
C SER A 81 -35.98 -7.35 -10.64
N LEU A 82 -35.23 -8.22 -9.95
CA LEU A 82 -33.81 -8.04 -9.64
C LEU A 82 -33.03 -9.33 -9.89
N THR A 83 -31.76 -9.22 -10.29
CA THR A 83 -30.84 -10.38 -10.33
C THR A 83 -30.40 -10.76 -8.92
N TYR A 84 -29.73 -11.91 -8.80
CA TYR A 84 -29.13 -12.35 -7.54
C TYR A 84 -28.14 -11.32 -6.99
N GLY A 85 -27.22 -10.85 -7.84
CA GLY A 85 -26.26 -9.82 -7.46
C GLY A 85 -26.94 -8.51 -7.05
N GLN A 86 -27.98 -8.09 -7.76
CA GLN A 86 -28.72 -6.87 -7.41
C GLN A 86 -29.41 -6.95 -6.05
N ILE A 87 -30.03 -8.08 -5.70
CA ILE A 87 -30.61 -8.27 -4.36
C ILE A 87 -29.51 -8.20 -3.30
N ASN A 88 -28.37 -8.82 -3.58
CA ASN A 88 -27.26 -8.85 -2.65
C ASN A 88 -26.66 -7.46 -2.38
N GLY A 89 -26.38 -6.69 -3.42
CA GLY A 89 -25.84 -5.33 -3.29
C GLY A 89 -26.81 -4.32 -2.68
N LEU A 90 -28.08 -4.70 -2.48
CA LEU A 90 -29.08 -3.91 -1.78
C LEU A 90 -29.28 -4.36 -0.32
N ALA A 91 -28.85 -5.57 0.04
CA ALA A 91 -29.07 -6.15 1.35
C ALA A 91 -28.15 -5.53 2.40
N GLY A 92 -28.62 -5.44 3.66
CA GLY A 92 -27.80 -5.05 4.81
C GLY A 92 -27.51 -3.55 4.89
N ASP A 93 -26.84 -3.00 3.88
CA ASP A 93 -26.41 -1.60 3.83
C ASP A 93 -27.53 -0.64 3.45
N LEU A 94 -28.43 -1.07 2.55
CA LEU A 94 -29.45 -0.20 1.95
C LEU A 94 -30.87 -0.64 2.28
N TYR A 95 -31.09 -1.91 2.58
CA TYR A 95 -32.35 -2.45 3.06
C TYR A 95 -32.10 -3.31 4.30
N GLY A 96 -32.82 -3.00 5.37
CA GLY A 96 -32.63 -3.58 6.69
C GLY A 96 -33.56 -2.95 7.71
N THR A 97 -33.39 -3.29 9.00
CA THR A 97 -34.24 -2.76 10.08
C THR A 97 -33.40 -2.19 11.22
N TYR A 98 -34.06 -1.52 12.17
CA TYR A 98 -33.43 -1.08 13.42
C TYR A 98 -33.07 -2.23 14.38
N ASP A 99 -33.48 -3.46 14.06
CA ASP A 99 -33.20 -4.66 14.84
C ASP A 99 -32.14 -5.51 14.11
N PRO A 100 -30.85 -5.43 14.50
CA PRO A 100 -29.83 -6.31 13.95
C PRO A 100 -30.20 -7.78 14.14
N ILE A 101 -29.95 -8.58 13.10
CA ILE A 101 -30.27 -10.01 13.01
C ILE A 101 -29.54 -10.79 14.09
N SER A 102 -28.23 -10.52 14.28
CA SER A 102 -27.37 -11.20 15.25
C SER A 102 -27.82 -11.04 16.71
N ASP A 103 -28.54 -9.95 17.02
CA ASP A 103 -29.09 -9.68 18.37
C ASP A 103 -30.29 -10.55 18.73
N GLY A 104 -30.78 -11.37 17.79
CA GLY A 104 -31.87 -12.30 18.07
C GLY A 104 -31.51 -13.27 19.21
N LYS A 105 -32.44 -13.43 20.16
CA LYS A 105 -32.22 -14.19 21.41
C LYS A 105 -31.99 -15.69 21.19
N ASN A 106 -32.43 -16.20 20.04
CA ASN A 106 -32.30 -17.59 19.60
C ASN A 106 -32.50 -17.63 18.07
N ASP A 107 -32.29 -18.80 17.47
CA ASP A 107 -32.32 -18.95 16.00
C ASP A 107 -33.68 -18.60 15.37
N ARG A 108 -34.78 -18.79 16.10
CA ARG A 108 -36.12 -18.38 15.64
C ARG A 108 -36.27 -16.87 15.59
N ASP A 109 -35.81 -16.16 16.62
CA ASP A 109 -35.83 -14.70 16.65
C ASP A 109 -34.89 -14.10 15.58
N ARG A 110 -33.70 -14.68 15.40
CA ARG A 110 -32.75 -14.28 14.35
C ARG A 110 -33.36 -14.47 12.95
N SER A 111 -33.98 -15.62 12.69
CA SER A 111 -34.68 -15.87 11.41
C SER A 111 -35.83 -14.87 11.22
N ALA A 112 -36.59 -14.57 12.26
CA ALA A 112 -37.68 -13.58 12.19
C ALA A 112 -37.17 -12.16 11.92
N ARG A 113 -36.03 -11.76 12.50
CA ARG A 113 -35.35 -10.48 12.22
C ARG A 113 -34.86 -10.42 10.79
N PHE A 114 -34.22 -11.49 10.31
CA PHE A 114 -33.78 -11.61 8.93
C PHE A 114 -34.95 -11.45 7.95
N VAL A 115 -36.07 -12.16 8.16
CA VAL A 115 -37.26 -12.02 7.30
C VAL A 115 -37.79 -10.59 7.29
N ARG A 116 -37.82 -9.91 8.45
CA ARG A 116 -38.22 -8.49 8.49
C ARG A 116 -37.28 -7.61 7.68
N ALA A 117 -35.97 -7.81 7.77
CA ALA A 117 -34.98 -7.09 6.98
C ALA A 117 -35.14 -7.34 5.48
N TYR A 118 -35.23 -8.61 5.05
CA TYR A 118 -35.47 -8.98 3.66
C TYR A 118 -36.76 -8.35 3.11
N ASN A 119 -37.84 -8.36 3.91
CA ASN A 119 -39.13 -7.80 3.50
C ASN A 119 -39.11 -6.28 3.34
N THR A 120 -38.11 -5.56 3.87
CA THR A 120 -37.96 -4.13 3.56
C THR A 120 -37.64 -3.89 2.08
N LEU A 121 -36.95 -4.84 1.43
CA LEU A 121 -36.71 -4.85 -0.01
C LEU A 121 -37.84 -5.60 -0.75
N ALA A 122 -38.22 -6.77 -0.28
CA ALA A 122 -39.12 -7.66 -1.01
C ALA A 122 -40.59 -7.23 -0.98
N ASP A 123 -41.03 -6.58 0.10
CA ASP A 123 -42.43 -6.22 0.39
C ASP A 123 -42.61 -4.74 0.81
N GLY A 124 -41.57 -3.91 0.79
CA GLY A 124 -41.52 -2.58 1.43
C GLY A 124 -42.43 -1.49 0.87
N GLY A 125 -43.35 -1.85 -0.05
CA GLY A 125 -44.39 -0.99 -0.57
C GLY A 125 -44.06 -0.32 -1.92
N PRO A 126 -44.97 0.52 -2.44
CA PRO A 126 -44.96 0.94 -3.85
C PRO A 126 -43.80 1.87 -4.24
N CYS A 127 -43.09 2.47 -3.28
CA CYS A 127 -41.95 3.35 -3.56
C CYS A 127 -40.64 2.56 -3.78
N VAL A 128 -40.56 1.32 -3.28
CA VAL A 128 -39.34 0.51 -3.30
C VAL A 128 -38.83 0.24 -4.72
N PRO A 129 -39.67 -0.07 -5.73
CA PRO A 129 -39.15 -0.34 -7.07
C PRO A 129 -38.35 0.82 -7.67
N LYS A 130 -38.82 2.07 -7.48
CA LYS A 130 -38.12 3.25 -7.97
C LYS A 130 -36.85 3.50 -7.16
N GLU A 131 -36.97 3.50 -5.84
CA GLU A 131 -35.85 3.76 -4.92
C GLU A 131 -34.70 2.77 -5.14
N ALA A 132 -35.01 1.46 -5.21
CA ALA A 132 -34.04 0.42 -5.49
C ALA A 132 -33.32 0.71 -6.82
N MET A 133 -34.04 1.03 -7.89
CA MET A 133 -33.41 1.32 -9.18
C MET A 133 -32.56 2.61 -9.17
N ASP A 134 -32.99 3.65 -8.45
CA ASP A 134 -32.23 4.89 -8.28
C ASP A 134 -30.91 4.63 -7.51
N ILE A 135 -30.98 3.81 -6.46
CA ILE A 135 -29.82 3.30 -5.73
C ILE A 135 -28.89 2.53 -6.68
N LEU A 136 -29.42 1.54 -7.40
CA LEU A 136 -28.61 0.73 -8.31
C LEU A 136 -27.92 1.58 -9.38
N ALA A 137 -28.56 2.65 -9.85
CA ALA A 137 -27.97 3.57 -10.80
C ALA A 137 -26.79 4.37 -10.21
N VAL A 138 -26.89 4.82 -8.94
CA VAL A 138 -25.75 5.46 -8.24
C VAL A 138 -24.58 4.50 -8.14
N LEU A 139 -24.89 3.29 -7.71
CA LEU A 139 -23.93 2.24 -7.44
C LEU A 139 -23.22 1.72 -8.72
N GLN A 140 -23.91 1.71 -9.87
CA GLN A 140 -23.33 1.34 -11.16
C GLN A 140 -22.46 2.43 -11.81
N ALA A 141 -22.55 3.68 -11.35
CA ALA A 141 -21.86 4.82 -11.95
C ALA A 141 -20.38 4.95 -11.52
N GLU A 142 -19.90 4.12 -10.60
CA GLU A 142 -18.50 4.10 -10.19
C GLU A 142 -17.61 3.45 -11.27
N ASP A 143 -16.54 4.14 -11.69
CA ASP A 143 -15.68 3.75 -12.82
C ASP A 143 -14.54 2.80 -12.35
N PRO A 144 -14.38 1.60 -12.97
CA PRO A 144 -13.35 0.62 -12.61
C PRO A 144 -11.91 1.01 -12.98
N SER A 145 -11.67 2.12 -13.67
CA SER A 145 -10.35 2.52 -14.17
C SER A 145 -9.54 3.45 -13.24
N VAL A 146 -10.08 3.77 -12.06
CA VAL A 146 -9.57 4.85 -11.21
C VAL A 146 -8.80 4.30 -10.00
N VAL A 147 -7.63 4.87 -9.73
CA VAL A 147 -6.86 4.60 -8.49
C VAL A 147 -7.73 4.96 -7.29
N TYR A 148 -7.81 4.09 -6.28
CA TYR A 148 -8.67 4.21 -5.08
C TYR A 148 -8.84 5.60 -4.47
N ALA A 149 -7.80 6.44 -4.54
CA ALA A 149 -7.82 7.82 -4.07
C ALA A 149 -8.77 8.76 -4.84
N GLN A 150 -9.31 8.37 -6.00
CA GLN A 150 -10.18 9.23 -6.82
C GLN A 150 -11.59 8.67 -7.03
N LEU A 151 -11.98 7.59 -6.33
CA LEU A 151 -13.38 7.16 -6.31
C LEU A 151 -14.22 8.21 -5.56
N PRO A 152 -15.30 8.74 -6.18
CA PRO A 152 -16.17 9.68 -5.50
C PRO A 152 -16.96 8.96 -4.40
N ASP A 153 -16.92 9.49 -3.18
CA ASP A 153 -17.78 9.00 -2.09
C ASP A 153 -19.26 9.19 -2.46
N VAL A 154 -19.98 8.07 -2.62
CA VAL A 154 -21.41 8.06 -2.97
C VAL A 154 -22.32 8.11 -1.73
N SER A 155 -21.77 8.08 -0.51
CA SER A 155 -22.53 8.04 0.74
C SER A 155 -23.58 9.15 0.85
N VAL A 156 -23.24 10.37 0.42
CA VAL A 156 -24.19 11.50 0.43
C VAL A 156 -25.36 11.26 -0.51
N LYS A 157 -25.12 10.67 -1.69
CA LYS A 157 -26.19 10.36 -2.65
C LYS A 157 -27.09 9.23 -2.13
N LEU A 158 -26.48 8.19 -1.55
CA LEU A 158 -27.22 7.06 -0.97
C LEU A 158 -28.08 7.51 0.21
N GLU A 159 -27.53 8.36 1.08
CA GLU A 159 -28.30 8.96 2.18
C GLU A 159 -29.46 9.80 1.62
N LEU A 160 -29.23 10.66 0.64
CA LEU A 160 -30.29 11.47 0.04
C LEU A 160 -31.42 10.65 -0.59
N ILE A 161 -31.10 9.52 -1.23
CA ILE A 161 -32.12 8.63 -1.82
C ILE A 161 -32.94 7.94 -0.74
N THR A 162 -32.30 7.51 0.35
CA THR A 162 -32.95 6.75 1.44
C THR A 162 -33.53 7.65 2.55
N PHE A 163 -33.27 8.96 2.47
CA PHE A 163 -33.74 9.93 3.46
C PHE A 163 -35.27 10.01 3.49
N GLY A 164 -35.84 10.11 4.69
CA GLY A 164 -37.28 10.26 4.88
C GLY A 164 -38.08 8.95 4.82
N ARG A 165 -37.42 7.79 4.74
CA ARG A 165 -38.06 6.48 4.93
C ARG A 165 -38.81 6.42 6.25
N SER A 166 -40.01 5.84 6.23
CA SER A 166 -40.85 5.64 7.41
C SER A 166 -40.76 4.18 7.89
N GLY A 167 -40.38 3.97 9.14
CA GLY A 167 -40.38 2.65 9.79
C GLY A 167 -39.18 1.75 9.46
N ILE A 168 -38.29 2.19 8.56
CA ILE A 168 -36.99 1.55 8.27
C ILE A 168 -35.89 2.62 8.27
N PRO A 169 -34.65 2.26 8.63
CA PRO A 169 -33.52 3.20 8.62
C PRO A 169 -33.13 3.66 7.20
N ALA A 170 -32.59 4.89 7.12
CA ALA A 170 -31.83 5.38 5.97
C ALA A 170 -30.41 4.79 5.96
N TYR A 171 -29.63 5.06 4.91
CA TYR A 171 -28.28 4.52 4.73
C TYR A 171 -27.36 4.74 5.94
N LEU A 172 -27.23 5.99 6.42
CA LEU A 172 -26.41 6.28 7.60
C LEU A 172 -27.00 5.68 8.89
N GLY A 173 -28.32 5.53 8.94
CA GLY A 173 -29.01 4.87 10.05
C GLY A 173 -28.67 3.38 10.13
N LEU A 174 -28.57 2.69 8.99
CA LEU A 174 -28.11 1.30 8.92
C LEU A 174 -26.64 1.19 9.30
N ALA A 175 -25.78 2.03 8.72
CA ALA A 175 -24.35 2.07 9.01
C ALA A 175 -24.04 2.26 10.51
N GLN A 176 -24.91 2.96 11.24
CA GLN A 176 -24.74 3.16 12.69
C GLN A 176 -24.90 1.87 13.51
N ILE A 177 -25.72 0.91 13.07
CA ILE A 177 -26.05 -0.33 13.79
C ILE A 177 -25.65 -1.61 13.04
N ASN A 178 -24.69 -1.49 12.12
CA ASN A 178 -24.32 -2.51 11.13
C ASN A 178 -23.37 -3.61 11.66
N TRP A 179 -23.41 -3.98 12.94
CA TRP A 179 -22.53 -5.07 13.41
C TRP A 179 -22.85 -6.42 12.77
N ASP A 180 -24.02 -6.61 12.17
CA ASP A 180 -24.33 -7.76 11.30
C ASP A 180 -23.37 -7.92 10.11
N HIS A 181 -22.50 -6.96 9.81
CA HIS A 181 -21.48 -7.09 8.76
C HIS A 181 -20.12 -7.56 9.30
N PHE A 182 -19.96 -7.72 10.62
CA PHE A 182 -18.64 -7.92 11.21
C PHE A 182 -18.48 -9.27 11.89
N GLY A 183 -17.34 -9.92 11.67
CA GLY A 183 -16.84 -11.06 12.42
C GLY A 183 -17.87 -12.17 12.65
N ALA A 184 -18.15 -12.47 13.92
CA ALA A 184 -19.10 -13.53 14.31
C ALA A 184 -20.57 -13.14 14.10
N ASP A 185 -20.88 -11.84 14.10
CA ASP A 185 -22.22 -11.33 13.90
C ASP A 185 -22.65 -11.51 12.43
N ALA A 186 -21.76 -11.25 11.48
CA ALA A 186 -21.97 -11.56 10.06
C ALA A 186 -22.26 -13.03 9.79
N ARG A 187 -21.50 -13.92 10.42
CA ARG A 187 -21.78 -15.36 10.32
C ARG A 187 -23.13 -15.73 10.89
N THR A 188 -23.55 -15.06 11.97
CA THR A 188 -24.86 -15.28 12.59
C THR A 188 -25.98 -14.78 11.68
N ALA A 189 -25.82 -13.60 11.07
CA ALA A 189 -26.77 -13.01 10.13
C ALA A 189 -26.93 -13.87 8.87
N TYR A 190 -25.81 -14.28 8.24
CA TYR A 190 -25.81 -15.22 7.11
C TYR A 190 -26.51 -16.53 7.50
N ASN A 191 -26.12 -17.15 8.60
CA ASN A 191 -26.66 -18.45 8.99
C ASN A 191 -28.18 -18.39 9.21
N ALA A 192 -28.70 -17.32 9.81
CA ALA A 192 -30.13 -17.11 10.00
C ALA A 192 -30.87 -16.93 8.66
N GLY A 193 -30.28 -16.15 7.75
CA GLY A 193 -30.85 -15.93 6.43
C GLY A 193 -30.82 -17.16 5.54
N HIS A 194 -29.68 -17.86 5.48
CA HIS A 194 -29.50 -19.09 4.73
C HIS A 194 -30.43 -20.20 5.26
N SER A 195 -30.55 -20.35 6.59
CA SER A 195 -31.52 -21.27 7.20
C SER A 195 -32.94 -20.98 6.73
N THR A 196 -33.33 -19.71 6.72
CA THR A 196 -34.67 -19.27 6.31
C THR A 196 -34.91 -19.57 4.82
N ALA A 197 -33.94 -19.27 3.97
CA ALA A 197 -33.98 -19.59 2.54
C ALA A 197 -34.09 -21.09 2.29
N ILE A 198 -33.34 -21.92 3.02
CA ILE A 198 -33.45 -23.39 2.97
C ILE A 198 -34.88 -23.84 3.33
N GLN A 199 -35.50 -23.31 4.37
CA GLN A 199 -36.87 -23.66 4.73
C GLN A 199 -37.87 -23.27 3.63
N LYS A 200 -37.66 -22.10 3.00
CA LYS A 200 -38.44 -21.64 1.85
C LYS A 200 -38.32 -22.61 0.66
N ALA A 201 -37.11 -23.08 0.38
CA ALA A 201 -36.83 -24.07 -0.66
C ALA A 201 -37.51 -25.41 -0.38
N ILE A 202 -37.45 -25.88 0.88
CA ILE A 202 -38.13 -27.10 1.33
C ILE A 202 -39.65 -26.97 1.14
N SER A 203 -40.25 -25.80 1.40
CA SER A 203 -41.68 -25.57 1.15
C SER A 203 -42.08 -25.58 -0.34
N GLY A 204 -41.10 -25.62 -1.25
CA GLY A 204 -41.33 -25.71 -2.70
C GLY A 204 -41.24 -24.38 -3.45
N ASP A 205 -40.88 -23.29 -2.77
CA ASP A 205 -40.66 -21.98 -3.39
C ASP A 205 -39.17 -21.73 -3.62
N LEU A 206 -38.65 -22.24 -4.75
CA LEU A 206 -37.24 -22.14 -5.10
C LEU A 206 -36.82 -20.70 -5.44
N ASP A 207 -37.65 -19.96 -6.17
CA ASP A 207 -37.35 -18.59 -6.57
C ASP A 207 -37.33 -17.66 -5.35
N GLY A 208 -38.33 -17.76 -4.47
CA GLY A 208 -38.33 -17.04 -3.20
C GLY A 208 -37.18 -17.43 -2.29
N ALA A 209 -36.78 -18.71 -2.29
CA ALA A 209 -35.61 -19.17 -1.56
C ALA A 209 -34.31 -18.56 -2.10
N TYR A 210 -34.11 -18.53 -3.41
CA TYR A 210 -32.92 -17.91 -4.00
C TYR A 210 -32.88 -16.39 -3.76
N ALA A 211 -34.00 -15.70 -3.86
CA ALA A 211 -34.07 -14.27 -3.55
C ALA A 211 -33.73 -13.98 -2.07
N MET A 212 -34.29 -14.77 -1.14
CA MET A 212 -33.91 -14.67 0.28
C MET A 212 -32.44 -15.03 0.49
N ASN A 213 -31.95 -16.07 -0.19
CA ASN A 213 -30.57 -16.48 -0.06
C ASN A 213 -29.63 -15.38 -0.52
N ALA A 214 -29.91 -14.76 -1.67
CA ALA A 214 -29.14 -13.63 -2.19
C ALA A 214 -29.00 -12.49 -1.18
N PHE A 215 -30.06 -12.22 -0.41
CA PHE A 215 -30.00 -11.23 0.67
C PHE A 215 -29.14 -11.70 1.85
N ALA A 216 -29.27 -12.96 2.27
CA ALA A 216 -28.46 -13.54 3.36
C ALA A 216 -26.98 -13.59 3.05
N ASP A 217 -26.70 -13.91 1.79
CA ASP A 217 -25.40 -14.07 1.21
C ASP A 217 -24.53 -12.82 1.37
N HIS A 218 -25.12 -11.62 1.47
CA HIS A 218 -24.42 -10.36 1.70
C HIS A 218 -23.49 -10.46 2.91
N PHE A 219 -24.03 -10.96 4.02
CA PHE A 219 -23.28 -11.18 5.26
C PHE A 219 -22.23 -12.31 5.15
N LEU A 220 -22.39 -13.23 4.19
CA LEU A 220 -21.33 -14.19 3.85
C LEU A 220 -20.18 -13.51 3.11
N GLU A 221 -20.46 -12.56 2.22
CA GLU A 221 -19.44 -11.78 1.50
C GLU A 221 -18.63 -10.89 2.42
N ASP A 222 -19.26 -10.32 3.46
CA ASP A 222 -18.53 -9.56 4.48
C ASP A 222 -17.44 -10.40 5.15
N SER A 223 -17.63 -11.73 5.23
CA SER A 223 -16.60 -12.64 5.74
C SER A 223 -15.39 -12.78 4.80
N PHE A 224 -15.41 -12.21 3.59
CA PHE A 224 -14.29 -12.17 2.66
C PHE A 224 -13.58 -10.81 2.63
N SER A 225 -13.92 -9.90 3.56
CA SER A 225 -13.30 -8.58 3.70
C SER A 225 -12.55 -8.45 5.03
N ALA A 226 -11.30 -8.00 4.97
CA ALA A 226 -10.36 -8.09 6.10
C ALA A 226 -10.80 -7.25 7.30
N GLY A 227 -11.28 -6.04 7.01
CA GLY A 227 -11.83 -5.08 7.94
C GLY A 227 -13.10 -5.60 8.60
N HIS A 228 -13.99 -6.24 7.84
CA HIS A 228 -15.20 -6.89 8.37
C HIS A 228 -14.86 -8.08 9.29
N LEU A 229 -13.79 -8.84 9.01
CA LEU A 229 -13.38 -9.98 9.85
C LEU A 229 -12.79 -9.58 11.22
N ARG A 230 -11.95 -8.54 11.26
CA ARG A 230 -11.14 -8.20 12.46
C ARG A 230 -11.70 -7.03 13.27
N THR A 231 -12.44 -6.11 12.66
CA THR A 231 -12.89 -4.89 13.37
C THR A 231 -13.86 -5.27 14.49
N PRO A 232 -13.57 -4.92 15.76
CA PRO A 232 -14.45 -5.25 16.88
C PRO A 232 -15.62 -4.26 16.92
N ARG A 233 -16.52 -4.33 15.93
CA ARG A 233 -17.55 -3.32 15.64
C ARG A 233 -18.46 -3.02 16.83
N ARG A 234 -18.92 -4.04 17.56
CA ARG A 234 -19.74 -3.88 18.77
C ARG A 234 -19.03 -3.12 19.88
N LEU A 235 -17.74 -3.38 20.05
CA LEU A 235 -16.92 -2.71 21.05
C LEU A 235 -16.66 -1.24 20.67
N LEU A 236 -16.49 -0.99 19.37
CA LEU A 236 -16.28 0.32 18.78
C LEU A 236 -17.60 0.94 18.29
N HIS A 237 -18.65 0.80 19.09
CA HIS A 237 -19.92 1.47 18.87
C HIS A 237 -20.42 2.11 20.16
N LYS A 238 -20.85 3.37 20.07
CA LYS A 238 -21.53 4.09 21.16
C LYS A 238 -22.55 5.02 20.54
N SER A 239 -23.82 4.85 20.89
CA SER A 239 -24.96 5.54 20.27
C SER A 239 -24.85 7.07 20.23
N THR A 240 -24.06 7.69 21.12
CA THR A 240 -23.86 9.14 21.21
C THR A 240 -22.45 9.61 20.84
N ASP A 241 -21.53 8.70 20.53
CA ASP A 241 -20.11 9.02 20.29
C ASP A 241 -19.64 8.51 18.93
N ILE A 242 -19.76 9.38 17.93
CA ILE A 242 -19.33 9.15 16.54
C ILE A 242 -17.83 8.80 16.44
N THR A 243 -17.02 9.09 17.46
CA THR A 243 -15.59 8.76 17.43
C THR A 243 -15.35 7.27 17.62
N ALA A 244 -16.30 6.53 18.20
CA ALA A 244 -16.27 5.07 18.25
C ALA A 244 -16.39 4.47 16.84
N ASP A 245 -17.41 4.90 16.10
CA ASP A 245 -17.64 4.42 14.72
C ASP A 245 -16.50 4.89 13.79
N ALA A 246 -15.93 6.07 14.01
CA ALA A 246 -14.73 6.51 13.30
C ALA A 246 -13.51 5.61 13.60
N CYS A 247 -13.30 5.20 14.85
CA CYS A 247 -12.26 4.24 15.21
C CYS A 247 -12.46 2.90 14.50
N ALA A 248 -13.69 2.37 14.49
CA ALA A 248 -14.03 1.17 13.74
C ALA A 248 -13.67 1.32 12.26
N LYS A 249 -14.04 2.46 11.65
CA LYS A 249 -13.73 2.78 10.27
C LYS A 249 -12.23 2.82 9.96
N TYR A 250 -11.40 3.38 10.85
CA TYR A 250 -9.95 3.40 10.64
C TYR A 250 -9.35 2.00 10.62
N MET A 251 -9.73 1.13 11.55
CA MET A 251 -9.24 -0.25 11.55
C MET A 251 -9.77 -1.02 10.33
N HIS A 252 -11.04 -0.86 10.02
CA HIS A 252 -11.69 -1.45 8.85
C HIS A 252 -10.94 -1.12 7.55
N ASP A 253 -10.73 0.17 7.28
CA ASP A 253 -10.06 0.63 6.07
C ASP A 253 -8.57 0.21 6.04
N GLU A 254 -7.89 0.18 7.18
CA GLU A 254 -6.50 -0.27 7.30
C GLU A 254 -6.34 -1.74 6.93
N ASP A 255 -7.16 -2.61 7.54
CA ASP A 255 -7.11 -4.04 7.31
C ASP A 255 -7.52 -4.37 5.86
N ASN A 256 -8.54 -3.69 5.31
CA ASN A 256 -8.97 -3.87 3.91
C ASN A 256 -7.88 -3.50 2.91
N ALA A 257 -7.22 -2.35 3.12
CA ALA A 257 -6.21 -1.87 2.21
C ALA A 257 -4.87 -2.61 2.35
N ILE A 258 -4.46 -3.05 3.52
CA ILE A 258 -3.16 -3.74 3.66
C ILE A 258 -3.30 -5.23 3.40
N GLY A 259 -4.46 -5.80 3.73
CA GLY A 259 -4.72 -7.23 3.69
C GLY A 259 -4.16 -7.96 4.91
N ILE A 260 -4.72 -9.15 5.16
CA ILE A 260 -4.34 -10.05 6.26
C ILE A 260 -4.17 -11.47 5.72
N ASP A 261 -3.38 -12.31 6.39
CA ASP A 261 -3.33 -13.73 6.04
C ASP A 261 -4.55 -14.46 6.61
N ALA A 262 -5.27 -15.20 5.78
CA ALA A 262 -6.45 -15.96 6.18
C ALA A 262 -6.33 -17.42 5.79
N LYS A 263 -7.07 -18.28 6.49
CA LYS A 263 -7.19 -19.72 6.20
C LYS A 263 -8.63 -20.14 6.19
N ASN A 264 -8.99 -21.09 5.35
CA ASN A 264 -10.28 -21.78 5.44
C ASN A 264 -10.19 -22.96 6.42
N PRO A 265 -11.31 -23.64 6.76
CA PRO A 265 -11.29 -24.80 7.66
C PRO A 265 -10.40 -25.96 7.20
N ALA A 266 -10.12 -26.06 5.89
CA ALA A 266 -9.20 -27.05 5.33
C ALA A 266 -7.72 -26.66 5.44
N GLY A 267 -7.40 -25.50 6.03
CA GLY A 267 -6.03 -25.00 6.23
C GLY A 267 -5.40 -24.33 5.01
N LYS A 268 -6.12 -24.19 3.89
CA LYS A 268 -5.63 -23.46 2.70
C LYS A 268 -5.49 -21.99 3.07
N SER A 269 -4.31 -21.42 2.85
CA SER A 269 -3.99 -20.03 3.23
C SER A 269 -3.96 -19.10 2.02
N TRP A 270 -4.33 -17.84 2.19
CA TRP A 270 -4.21 -16.77 1.19
C TRP A 270 -4.15 -15.40 1.87
N THR A 271 -3.75 -14.36 1.14
CA THR A 271 -3.88 -12.98 1.60
C THR A 271 -5.26 -12.46 1.22
N LEU A 272 -6.00 -12.01 2.22
CA LEU A 272 -7.35 -11.50 2.12
C LEU A 272 -7.31 -9.98 2.23
N TYR A 273 -7.68 -9.29 1.17
CA TYR A 273 -8.01 -7.85 1.17
C TYR A 273 -9.52 -7.70 1.28
N GLY A 274 -10.02 -6.48 1.42
CA GLY A 274 -11.47 -6.24 1.54
C GLY A 274 -11.96 -5.09 0.69
N ASP A 275 -12.91 -4.34 1.24
CA ASP A 275 -13.62 -3.26 0.54
C ASP A 275 -12.65 -2.33 -0.17
N LYS A 276 -13.01 -1.94 -1.39
CA LYS A 276 -12.14 -1.16 -2.29
C LYS A 276 -10.90 -1.92 -2.70
N ARG A 277 -10.88 -3.26 -2.71
CA ARG A 277 -9.77 -4.06 -3.24
C ARG A 277 -10.25 -5.32 -3.96
N THR A 278 -11.54 -5.54 -4.17
CA THR A 278 -12.03 -6.78 -4.80
C THR A 278 -11.57 -6.97 -6.23
N LEU A 279 -11.50 -5.90 -7.04
CA LEU A 279 -11.06 -5.98 -8.43
C LEU A 279 -9.55 -5.84 -8.62
N ASP A 280 -8.79 -5.67 -7.53
CA ASP A 280 -7.35 -5.68 -7.61
C ASP A 280 -6.83 -7.05 -8.04
N SER A 281 -5.84 -7.07 -8.93
CA SER A 281 -5.19 -8.32 -9.34
C SER A 281 -4.58 -9.07 -8.15
N VAL A 282 -4.21 -8.37 -7.08
CA VAL A 282 -3.66 -8.99 -5.86
C VAL A 282 -4.72 -9.70 -5.01
N ASN A 283 -6.01 -9.42 -5.23
CA ASN A 283 -7.13 -9.99 -4.46
C ASN A 283 -7.86 -11.12 -5.22
N GLU A 284 -7.38 -11.53 -6.40
CA GLU A 284 -8.05 -12.51 -7.25
C GLU A 284 -8.28 -13.89 -6.58
N ASP A 285 -7.35 -14.37 -5.73
CA ASP A 285 -7.55 -15.63 -5.00
C ASP A 285 -8.70 -15.50 -3.99
N ASN A 286 -8.75 -14.40 -3.25
CA ASN A 286 -9.85 -14.13 -2.32
C ASN A 286 -11.20 -13.99 -3.05
N LYS A 287 -11.22 -13.25 -4.17
CA LYS A 287 -12.41 -13.11 -5.03
C LYS A 287 -12.91 -14.46 -5.51
N THR A 288 -12.03 -15.32 -6.00
CA THR A 288 -12.37 -16.67 -6.48
C THR A 288 -12.99 -17.51 -5.36
N ARG A 289 -12.42 -17.46 -4.16
CA ARG A 289 -12.94 -18.20 -2.99
C ARG A 289 -14.29 -17.67 -2.52
N CYS A 290 -14.50 -16.37 -2.62
CA CYS A 290 -15.79 -15.76 -2.36
C CYS A 290 -16.84 -16.30 -3.34
N VAL A 291 -16.57 -16.26 -4.64
CA VAL A 291 -17.45 -16.86 -5.68
C VAL A 291 -17.76 -18.33 -5.39
N ASP A 292 -16.75 -19.14 -5.05
CA ASP A 292 -16.93 -20.56 -4.71
C ASP A 292 -17.84 -20.75 -3.49
N SER A 293 -17.69 -19.90 -2.47
CA SER A 293 -18.51 -19.92 -1.25
C SER A 293 -19.98 -19.59 -1.53
N VAL A 294 -20.21 -18.55 -2.32
CA VAL A 294 -21.54 -18.12 -2.77
C VAL A 294 -22.20 -19.16 -3.67
N GLN A 295 -21.43 -19.75 -4.59
CA GLN A 295 -21.91 -20.84 -5.44
C GLN A 295 -22.30 -22.06 -4.60
N ALA A 296 -21.54 -22.38 -3.55
CA ALA A 296 -21.87 -23.46 -2.62
C ALA A 296 -23.15 -23.16 -1.84
N SER A 297 -23.34 -21.92 -1.37
CA SER A 297 -24.59 -21.42 -0.76
C SER A 297 -25.79 -21.64 -1.68
N ALA A 298 -25.74 -21.17 -2.93
CA ALA A 298 -26.84 -21.34 -3.90
C ALA A 298 -27.10 -22.82 -4.28
N ASN A 299 -26.05 -23.64 -4.38
CA ASN A 299 -26.21 -25.08 -4.63
C ASN A 299 -26.91 -25.79 -3.47
N GLU A 300 -26.67 -25.36 -2.24
CA GLU A 300 -27.30 -25.92 -1.05
C GLU A 300 -28.81 -25.61 -1.01
N ILE A 301 -29.22 -24.42 -1.45
CA ILE A 301 -30.64 -24.05 -1.65
C ILE A 301 -31.33 -25.02 -2.62
N TYR A 302 -30.74 -25.26 -3.79
CA TYR A 302 -31.31 -26.20 -4.77
C TYR A 302 -31.36 -27.63 -4.23
N LYS A 303 -30.30 -28.06 -3.54
CA LYS A 303 -30.26 -29.38 -2.92
C LYS A 303 -31.39 -29.55 -1.92
N ALA A 304 -31.59 -28.57 -1.03
CA ALA A 304 -32.70 -28.57 -0.07
C ALA A 304 -34.08 -28.56 -0.76
N TYR A 305 -34.23 -27.82 -1.86
CA TYR A 305 -35.43 -27.85 -2.69
C TYR A 305 -35.71 -29.25 -3.27
N GLN A 306 -34.69 -29.97 -3.72
CA GLN A 306 -34.83 -31.31 -4.31
C GLN A 306 -35.15 -32.38 -3.26
N ILE A 307 -34.36 -32.44 -2.19
CA ILE A 307 -34.46 -33.53 -1.20
C ILE A 307 -35.44 -33.25 -0.06
N LYS A 308 -35.95 -32.01 0.03
CA LYS A 308 -36.88 -31.55 1.08
C LYS A 308 -36.34 -31.71 2.50
N GLN A 309 -35.03 -31.53 2.66
CA GLN A 309 -34.33 -31.63 3.95
C GLN A 309 -33.31 -30.51 4.09
N ALA A 310 -33.15 -30.03 5.32
CA ALA A 310 -32.14 -29.04 5.67
C ALA A 310 -30.85 -29.73 6.16
N PRO A 311 -29.66 -29.30 5.71
CA PRO A 311 -28.42 -29.65 6.38
C PRO A 311 -28.36 -29.03 7.78
N SER A 312 -27.54 -29.61 8.66
CA SER A 312 -27.21 -28.97 9.93
C SER A 312 -26.33 -27.73 9.69
N LEU A 313 -26.43 -26.75 10.58
CA LEU A 313 -25.70 -25.47 10.51
C LEU A 313 -24.18 -25.65 10.39
N ALA A 314 -23.63 -26.65 11.11
CA ALA A 314 -22.20 -26.99 11.06
C ALA A 314 -21.74 -27.52 9.69
N ASN A 315 -22.68 -27.94 8.84
CA ASN A 315 -22.42 -28.57 7.55
C ASN A 315 -22.74 -27.65 6.36
N TYR A 316 -23.03 -26.36 6.60
CA TYR A 316 -23.25 -25.38 5.53
C TYR A 316 -22.01 -25.29 4.64
N GLN A 317 -22.19 -25.61 3.35
CA GLN A 317 -21.06 -25.78 2.43
C GLN A 317 -20.30 -24.48 2.17
N ALA A 318 -20.97 -23.32 2.24
CA ALA A 318 -20.33 -22.01 2.06
C ALA A 318 -19.12 -21.81 2.99
N TRP A 319 -19.22 -22.26 4.25
CA TRP A 319 -18.17 -22.10 5.24
C TRP A 319 -16.91 -22.94 4.98
N THR A 320 -16.95 -23.89 4.05
CA THR A 320 -15.76 -24.66 3.66
C THR A 320 -14.75 -23.84 2.85
N PHE A 321 -15.22 -22.78 2.16
CA PHE A 321 -14.40 -21.89 1.35
C PHE A 321 -14.01 -20.61 2.09
N ALA A 322 -14.90 -20.14 2.97
CA ALA A 322 -14.71 -18.92 3.73
C ALA A 322 -13.48 -18.98 4.66
N PRO A 323 -12.85 -17.82 4.94
CA PRO A 323 -11.79 -17.75 5.94
C PRO A 323 -12.35 -18.07 7.33
N THR A 324 -11.49 -18.44 8.28
CA THR A 324 -11.85 -18.62 9.69
C THR A 324 -11.56 -17.36 10.48
N LEU A 325 -12.43 -17.03 11.46
CA LEU A 325 -12.17 -15.93 12.39
C LEU A 325 -10.90 -16.15 13.19
N GLU A 326 -10.55 -17.40 13.51
CA GLU A 326 -9.32 -17.75 14.20
C GLU A 326 -8.08 -17.32 13.42
N SER A 327 -8.03 -17.63 12.11
CA SER A 327 -6.89 -17.25 11.26
C SER A 327 -6.77 -15.73 11.10
N ALA A 328 -7.91 -15.05 10.88
CA ALA A 328 -7.95 -13.60 10.73
C ALA A 328 -7.46 -12.87 12.00
N ASN A 329 -7.78 -13.41 13.19
CA ASN A 329 -7.40 -12.83 14.48
C ASN A 329 -6.09 -13.37 15.06
N ALA A 330 -5.38 -14.26 14.35
CA ALA A 330 -4.07 -14.76 14.75
C ALA A 330 -3.00 -13.66 14.70
N HIS A 331 -1.76 -13.99 15.08
CA HIS A 331 -0.63 -13.10 14.89
C HIS A 331 -0.33 -12.92 13.39
N GLN A 332 -0.17 -11.68 12.96
CA GLN A 332 -0.09 -11.26 11.55
C GLN A 332 1.02 -10.23 11.38
N THR A 333 1.49 -10.02 10.15
CA THR A 333 2.42 -8.90 9.88
C THR A 333 1.77 -7.56 10.20
N LEU A 334 0.50 -7.38 9.83
CA LEU A 334 -0.33 -6.24 10.25
C LEU A 334 -0.91 -6.51 11.64
N ALA A 335 -0.35 -5.87 12.66
CA ALA A 335 -0.95 -5.84 13.99
C ALA A 335 -2.36 -5.25 13.92
N THR A 336 -3.29 -5.66 14.78
CA THR A 336 -4.59 -4.98 14.84
C THR A 336 -4.46 -3.56 15.39
N LEU A 337 -5.33 -2.64 14.97
CA LEU A 337 -5.42 -1.32 15.59
C LEU A 337 -6.13 -1.40 16.94
N PHE A 338 -7.19 -2.22 17.02
CA PHE A 338 -7.96 -2.49 18.22
C PHE A 338 -8.14 -3.99 18.45
N THR A 339 -7.97 -4.46 19.68
CA THR A 339 -8.22 -5.85 20.04
C THR A 339 -9.65 -6.03 20.55
N PHE A 340 -10.18 -7.25 20.46
CA PHE A 340 -11.46 -7.63 21.09
C PHE A 340 -11.43 -7.53 22.63
N LYS A 341 -10.26 -7.27 23.24
CA LYS A 341 -10.08 -7.06 24.69
C LYS A 341 -10.10 -5.58 25.09
N ASN A 342 -10.52 -4.68 24.19
CA ASN A 342 -10.53 -3.23 24.41
C ASN A 342 -9.13 -2.63 24.61
N GLU A 343 -8.17 -3.11 23.84
CA GLU A 343 -6.81 -2.57 23.79
C GLU A 343 -6.58 -1.89 22.44
N ARG A 344 -5.74 -0.85 22.43
CA ARG A 344 -5.33 -0.12 21.22
C ARG A 344 -3.85 -0.33 20.94
N ARG A 345 -3.45 -0.44 19.68
CA ARG A 345 -2.04 -0.43 19.27
C ARG A 345 -1.31 0.77 19.88
N LYS A 346 -0.16 0.53 20.53
CA LYS A 346 0.54 1.56 21.31
C LYS A 346 1.07 2.70 20.45
N ILE A 347 1.64 2.38 19.29
CA ILE A 347 2.09 3.35 18.27
C ILE A 347 1.27 3.08 17.02
N ILE A 348 0.30 3.95 16.69
CA ILE A 348 -0.67 3.67 15.61
C ILE A 348 0.03 3.57 14.24
N GLU A 349 1.09 4.35 14.07
CA GLU A 349 1.92 4.44 12.87
C GLU A 349 2.76 3.17 12.66
N ASN A 350 3.17 2.48 13.73
CA ASN A 350 3.92 1.24 13.59
C ASN A 350 2.98 0.05 13.41
N ARG A 351 2.50 -0.16 12.18
CA ARG A 351 1.56 -1.22 11.79
C ARG A 351 2.03 -2.66 12.05
N LYS A 352 3.32 -2.86 12.31
CA LYS A 352 3.90 -4.18 12.63
C LYS A 352 4.05 -4.42 14.14
N LEU A 353 3.83 -3.38 14.96
CA LEU A 353 4.04 -3.46 16.39
C LEU A 353 2.84 -4.09 17.11
N TRP A 354 2.99 -5.34 17.54
CA TRP A 354 2.06 -6.05 18.43
C TRP A 354 2.25 -5.67 19.90
N ASN A 355 2.16 -4.37 20.18
CA ASN A 355 2.20 -3.85 21.55
C ASN A 355 0.97 -2.98 21.75
N PHE A 356 0.21 -3.23 22.81
CA PHE A 356 -1.09 -2.63 23.03
C PHE A 356 -1.17 -1.94 24.38
N LYS A 357 -2.10 -0.99 24.50
CA LYS A 357 -2.38 -0.26 25.72
C LYS A 357 -3.87 -0.28 26.03
N THR A 358 -4.23 -0.28 27.30
CA THR A 358 -5.62 -0.24 27.79
C THR A 358 -6.05 1.18 28.19
N ASP A 359 -5.11 2.08 28.44
CA ASP A 359 -5.31 3.49 28.72
C ASP A 359 -5.35 4.30 27.41
N TRP A 360 -6.52 4.35 26.79
CA TRP A 360 -6.74 5.08 25.54
C TRP A 360 -8.15 5.65 25.46
N TRP A 361 -8.34 6.64 24.59
CA TRP A 361 -9.63 7.31 24.39
C TRP A 361 -10.00 7.30 22.90
N LEU A 362 -11.29 7.14 22.61
CA LEU A 362 -11.82 7.06 21.24
C LEU A 362 -11.54 8.35 20.47
N TRP A 363 -11.93 9.51 21.02
CA TRP A 363 -11.77 10.80 20.35
C TRP A 363 -10.31 11.14 20.02
N SER A 364 -9.38 10.90 20.94
CA SER A 364 -7.97 11.22 20.71
C SER A 364 -7.35 10.26 19.71
N THR A 365 -7.74 8.98 19.73
CA THR A 365 -7.30 8.00 18.74
C THR A 365 -7.83 8.33 17.35
N ALA A 366 -9.12 8.67 17.23
CA ALA A 366 -9.71 9.07 15.95
C ALA A 366 -9.04 10.33 15.38
N LEU A 367 -8.71 11.31 16.23
CA LEU A 367 -7.97 12.51 15.83
C LEU A 367 -6.53 12.16 15.40
N GLU A 368 -5.83 11.30 16.12
CA GLU A 368 -4.48 10.83 15.80
C GLU A 368 -4.47 10.14 14.42
N CYS A 369 -5.41 9.21 14.18
CA CYS A 369 -5.54 8.55 12.87
C CYS A 369 -5.82 9.56 11.75
N LYS A 370 -6.76 10.50 11.97
CA LYS A 370 -7.14 11.54 10.99
C LYS A 370 -5.98 12.45 10.61
N THR A 371 -5.18 12.85 11.57
CA THR A 371 -4.16 13.90 11.41
C THR A 371 -2.78 13.35 11.06
N SER A 372 -2.51 12.07 11.32
CA SER A 372 -1.21 11.42 11.02
C SER A 372 -0.91 11.28 9.53
N GLY A 373 -1.93 11.26 8.67
CA GLY A 373 -1.79 10.96 7.24
C GLY A 373 -1.56 9.49 6.90
N TRP A 374 -1.43 8.59 7.88
CA TRP A 374 -1.21 7.15 7.66
C TRP A 374 -2.43 6.39 7.10
N TRP A 375 -3.62 6.99 7.25
CA TRP A 375 -4.89 6.50 6.70
C TRP A 375 -5.29 7.18 5.40
N ASN A 376 -4.44 8.06 4.85
CA ASN A 376 -4.65 8.59 3.52
C ASN A 376 -4.32 7.51 2.49
N TYR A 377 -5.15 7.40 1.45
CA TYR A 377 -4.85 6.50 0.35
C TYR A 377 -3.64 6.97 -0.46
N PRO A 378 -2.75 6.06 -0.89
CA PRO A 378 -2.79 4.63 -0.61
C PRO A 378 -2.36 4.27 0.84
N ILE A 379 -3.18 3.47 1.52
CA ILE A 379 -2.87 2.96 2.86
C ILE A 379 -1.93 1.76 2.71
N THR A 380 -0.69 1.86 3.22
CA THR A 380 0.32 0.78 3.08
C THR A 380 0.90 0.33 4.41
N ILE A 381 1.43 -0.89 4.51
CA ILE A 381 2.03 -1.42 5.74
C ILE A 381 3.18 -0.53 6.29
N ASN A 382 3.88 0.20 5.42
CA ASN A 382 4.99 1.07 5.80
C ASN A 382 4.57 2.56 5.89
N GLY A 383 3.27 2.85 5.79
CA GLY A 383 2.72 4.21 5.91
C GLY A 383 2.99 5.11 4.72
N LEU A 384 3.17 6.40 5.02
CA LEU A 384 3.63 7.39 4.07
C LEU A 384 5.03 6.99 3.57
N GLN A 385 5.14 6.64 2.29
CA GLN A 385 6.45 6.50 1.66
C GLN A 385 7.11 7.86 1.66
N ASN A 386 7.94 8.07 2.66
CA ASN A 386 8.58 9.33 2.96
C ASN A 386 9.94 9.47 2.24
N ILE A 387 10.37 8.38 1.61
CA ILE A 387 11.60 8.24 0.84
C ILE A 387 11.21 7.45 -0.41
N ILE A 388 11.59 7.94 -1.59
CA ILE A 388 11.38 7.15 -2.81
C ILE A 388 12.23 5.87 -2.74
N PRO A 389 11.67 4.68 -3.02
CA PRO A 389 12.48 3.48 -3.13
C PRO A 389 13.64 3.70 -4.10
N TRP A 390 14.84 3.21 -3.76
CA TRP A 390 16.05 3.39 -4.58
C TRP A 390 16.53 4.84 -4.72
N SER A 391 16.11 5.74 -3.82
CA SER A 391 16.72 7.07 -3.70
C SER A 391 18.23 6.94 -3.61
N ALA A 392 18.95 7.77 -4.35
CA ALA A 392 20.36 8.01 -4.06
C ALA A 392 20.48 8.56 -2.62
N VAL A 393 21.60 8.24 -1.97
CA VAL A 393 21.91 8.74 -0.62
C VAL A 393 23.26 9.41 -0.68
N ALA A 394 23.34 10.65 -0.19
CA ALA A 394 24.60 11.33 0.05
C ALA A 394 24.74 11.67 1.52
N VAL A 395 25.93 11.50 2.06
CA VAL A 395 26.20 11.71 3.49
C VAL A 395 27.41 12.62 3.64
N THR A 396 27.35 13.51 4.61
CA THR A 396 28.49 14.30 5.03
C THR A 396 28.55 14.35 6.55
N THR A 397 29.76 14.27 7.11
CA THR A 397 30.00 14.23 8.56
C THR A 397 30.88 15.41 8.98
N PRO A 398 30.30 16.61 9.15
CA PRO A 398 31.02 17.77 9.69
C PRO A 398 31.90 17.50 10.90
N ARG A 399 31.41 16.66 11.82
CA ARG A 399 32.04 16.26 13.08
C ARG A 399 31.65 14.82 13.40
N VAL A 400 32.39 14.19 14.32
CA VAL A 400 32.17 12.78 14.71
C VAL A 400 30.73 12.50 15.16
N TRP A 401 30.03 13.49 15.72
CA TRP A 401 28.65 13.39 16.22
C TRP A 401 27.62 14.18 15.40
N HIS A 402 28.01 14.68 14.23
CA HIS A 402 27.14 15.50 13.37
C HIS A 402 27.14 14.95 11.95
N ILE A 403 25.98 14.46 11.49
CA ILE A 403 25.80 13.80 10.20
C ILE A 403 24.64 14.46 9.47
N HIS A 404 24.84 14.80 8.20
CA HIS A 404 23.75 15.14 7.28
C HIS A 404 23.57 14.00 6.29
N VAL A 405 22.35 13.51 6.14
CA VAL A 405 21.93 12.49 5.17
C VAL A 405 20.93 13.10 4.22
N PHE A 406 21.24 13.08 2.93
CA PHE A 406 20.38 13.61 1.88
C PHE A 406 19.76 12.47 1.07
N TYR A 407 18.46 12.58 0.82
CA TYR A 407 17.66 11.62 0.03
C TYR A 407 16.45 12.32 -0.59
N GLN A 408 15.74 11.62 -1.46
CA GLN A 408 14.60 12.16 -2.22
C GLN A 408 13.25 11.63 -1.68
N GLN A 409 12.27 12.53 -1.57
CA GLN A 409 10.86 12.20 -1.29
C GLN A 409 10.12 11.82 -2.59
N PRO A 410 8.97 11.13 -2.50
CA PRO A 410 8.05 11.08 -3.63
C PRO A 410 7.64 12.50 -4.07
N GLY A 411 7.59 12.73 -5.39
CA GLY A 411 7.27 14.05 -5.98
C GLY A 411 8.48 14.88 -6.43
N GLY A 412 9.72 14.41 -6.19
CA GLY A 412 10.94 15.04 -6.73
C GLY A 412 11.68 15.95 -5.75
N GLY A 413 11.01 16.40 -4.68
CA GLY A 413 11.61 17.19 -3.60
C GLY A 413 12.68 16.41 -2.82
N LYS A 414 13.77 17.09 -2.43
CA LYS A 414 14.86 16.49 -1.64
C LYS A 414 14.86 16.96 -0.20
N LEU A 415 15.18 16.05 0.71
CA LEU A 415 15.31 16.30 2.13
C LEU A 415 16.72 16.13 2.63
N GLN A 416 16.95 16.74 3.79
CA GLN A 416 18.01 16.41 4.71
C GLN A 416 17.41 15.80 5.98
N SER A 417 17.96 14.68 6.41
CA SER A 417 17.91 14.27 7.81
C SER A 417 19.25 14.60 8.45
N GLU A 418 19.21 15.14 9.66
CA GLU A 418 20.37 15.62 10.39
C GLU A 418 20.45 14.85 11.71
N HIS A 419 21.58 14.21 11.95
CA HIS A 419 21.88 13.59 13.23
C HIS A 419 22.84 14.48 13.99
N LEU A 420 22.46 14.91 15.18
CA LEU A 420 23.29 15.72 16.08
C LEU A 420 23.29 15.08 17.48
N ASP A 421 24.48 14.76 17.98
CA ASP A 421 24.72 14.30 19.36
C ASP A 421 23.81 13.13 19.80
N GLY A 422 23.62 12.14 18.92
CA GLY A 422 22.84 10.93 19.21
C GLY A 422 21.35 11.05 18.90
N LEU A 423 20.88 12.22 18.46
CA LEU A 423 19.48 12.46 18.11
C LEU A 423 19.34 12.74 16.61
N TRP A 424 18.39 12.05 15.97
CA TRP A 424 17.97 12.37 14.61
C TRP A 424 16.93 13.48 14.64
N GLY A 425 17.20 14.56 13.90
CA GLY A 425 16.29 15.64 13.57
C GLY A 425 16.19 15.83 12.04
N GLY A 426 15.30 16.72 11.60
CA GLY A 426 14.96 16.83 10.18
C GLY A 426 14.20 15.59 9.67
N GLY A 427 14.11 15.43 8.34
CA GLY A 427 13.44 14.28 7.74
C GLY A 427 12.04 14.54 7.18
N PRO A 428 11.24 13.49 6.94
CA PRO A 428 10.21 13.51 5.90
C PRO A 428 8.97 14.36 6.10
N SER A 429 8.77 14.85 7.33
CA SER A 429 7.69 15.75 7.70
C SER A 429 8.03 17.23 7.48
N LYS A 430 9.23 17.53 6.95
CA LYS A 430 9.65 18.91 6.61
C LYS A 430 9.56 19.15 5.11
N ASP A 431 9.39 20.41 4.73
CA ASP A 431 9.42 20.82 3.32
C ASP A 431 10.79 20.48 2.69
N PRO A 432 10.82 20.10 1.40
CA PRO A 432 12.06 19.81 0.71
C PRO A 432 12.94 21.06 0.63
N ILE A 433 14.26 20.86 0.73
CA ILE A 433 15.26 21.94 0.68
C ILE A 433 15.38 22.50 -0.75
N PHE A 434 15.22 21.64 -1.75
CA PHE A 434 15.17 21.97 -3.18
C PHE A 434 14.51 20.84 -3.99
N ASN A 435 14.15 21.12 -5.25
CA ASN A 435 13.56 20.15 -6.19
C ASN A 435 14.60 19.61 -7.18
N ALA A 436 14.42 18.38 -7.62
CA ALA A 436 15.30 17.71 -8.57
C ALA A 436 14.54 16.64 -9.39
N VAL A 437 15.14 16.14 -10.47
CA VAL A 437 14.53 15.04 -11.24
C VAL A 437 14.37 13.80 -10.37
N LEU A 438 13.29 13.04 -10.56
CA LEU A 438 13.08 11.77 -9.87
C LEU A 438 14.27 10.81 -10.11
N PHE A 439 14.73 10.17 -9.05
CA PHE A 439 15.88 9.26 -9.02
C PHE A 439 17.23 9.88 -9.40
N THR A 440 17.31 11.21 -9.33
CA THR A 440 18.57 11.98 -9.43
C THR A 440 19.68 11.35 -8.59
N PRO A 441 20.91 11.27 -9.11
CA PRO A 441 22.08 11.00 -8.29
C PRO A 441 22.28 12.10 -7.25
N LEU A 442 23.03 11.77 -6.19
CA LEU A 442 23.33 12.67 -5.09
C LEU A 442 24.81 12.53 -4.69
N ALA A 443 25.48 13.64 -4.50
CA ALA A 443 26.77 13.72 -3.80
C ALA A 443 26.73 14.91 -2.83
N ALA A 444 27.42 14.80 -1.69
CA ALA A 444 27.49 15.87 -0.72
C ALA A 444 28.91 16.00 -0.18
N LEU A 445 29.29 17.22 0.17
CA LEU A 445 30.55 17.53 0.84
C LEU A 445 30.34 18.60 1.90
N ASN A 446 31.25 18.66 2.86
CA ASN A 446 31.35 19.79 3.79
C ASN A 446 32.80 20.27 3.88
N PHE A 447 32.96 21.51 4.33
CA PHE A 447 34.24 22.08 4.72
C PHE A 447 34.04 23.12 5.83
N ASN A 448 35.15 23.66 6.35
CA ASN A 448 35.13 24.61 7.47
C ASN A 448 34.41 24.05 8.71
N GLY A 449 34.64 22.77 9.03
CA GLY A 449 34.05 22.09 10.18
C GLY A 449 32.52 21.99 10.15
N GLY A 450 31.93 21.90 8.95
CA GLY A 450 30.48 21.85 8.72
C GLY A 450 29.81 23.18 8.45
N LYS A 451 30.52 24.31 8.56
CA LYS A 451 29.94 25.62 8.30
C LYS A 451 29.52 25.79 6.84
N GLU A 452 30.12 25.02 5.95
CA GLU A 452 29.83 25.02 4.53
C GLU A 452 29.45 23.62 4.09
N VAL A 453 28.25 23.45 3.51
CA VAL A 453 27.76 22.18 2.94
C VAL A 453 27.38 22.41 1.50
N ARG A 454 27.69 21.45 0.62
CA ARG A 454 27.29 21.45 -0.79
C ARG A 454 26.60 20.13 -1.12
N VAL A 455 25.52 20.19 -1.88
CA VAL A 455 24.79 19.03 -2.40
C VAL A 455 24.68 19.14 -3.91
N TYR A 456 25.11 18.10 -4.61
CA TYR A 456 25.09 18.02 -6.06
C TYR A 456 23.99 17.09 -6.55
N TYR A 457 23.31 17.51 -7.62
CA TYR A 457 22.15 16.81 -8.15
C TYR A 457 21.91 17.12 -9.62
N LEU A 458 20.90 16.46 -10.23
CA LEU A 458 20.42 16.78 -11.56
C LEU A 458 19.01 17.40 -11.48
N ASP A 459 18.79 18.47 -12.23
CA ASP A 459 17.43 19.03 -12.42
C ASP A 459 16.60 18.20 -13.41
N GLU A 460 15.34 18.61 -13.62
CA GLU A 460 14.39 17.97 -14.55
C GLU A 460 14.89 17.90 -16.01
N GLN A 461 15.85 18.74 -16.39
CA GLN A 461 16.45 18.78 -17.72
C GLN A 461 17.81 18.04 -17.77
N TYR A 462 18.19 17.40 -16.66
CA TYR A 462 19.44 16.67 -16.45
C TYR A 462 20.71 17.54 -16.50
N PHE A 463 20.60 18.82 -16.13
CA PHE A 463 21.76 19.66 -15.86
C PHE A 463 22.26 19.46 -14.44
N LEU A 464 23.58 19.50 -14.28
CA LEU A 464 24.26 19.39 -12.99
C LEU A 464 24.04 20.68 -12.19
N GLN A 465 23.48 20.50 -11.00
CA GLN A 465 23.13 21.57 -10.08
C GLN A 465 23.92 21.45 -8.77
N GLU A 466 24.07 22.57 -8.08
CA GLU A 466 24.62 22.68 -6.72
C GLU A 466 23.64 23.42 -5.82
N TYR A 467 23.44 22.91 -4.61
CA TYR A 467 22.75 23.64 -3.54
C TYR A 467 23.68 23.78 -2.33
N CYS A 468 23.77 25.00 -1.83
CA CYS A 468 24.77 25.42 -0.86
C CYS A 468 24.12 25.79 0.46
N TYR A 469 24.72 25.37 1.57
CA TYR A 469 24.50 25.94 2.88
C TYR A 469 25.76 26.64 3.34
N SER A 470 25.61 27.84 3.90
CA SER A 470 26.68 28.59 4.56
C SER A 470 26.18 29.08 5.92
N ALA A 471 26.95 28.80 6.97
CA ALA A 471 26.66 29.26 8.33
C ALA A 471 26.62 30.80 8.42
N ASP A 472 27.41 31.49 7.59
CA ASP A 472 27.44 32.95 7.56
C ASP A 472 26.15 33.53 6.96
N GLN A 473 25.49 32.80 6.06
CA GLN A 473 24.18 33.18 5.51
C GLN A 473 23.00 32.62 6.33
N GLY A 474 23.25 31.62 7.16
CA GLY A 474 22.23 30.94 7.97
C GLY A 474 21.12 30.25 7.15
N ARG A 475 21.32 30.03 5.85
CA ARG A 475 20.30 29.47 4.95
C ARG A 475 20.91 28.67 3.81
N TRP A 476 20.05 27.88 3.17
CA TRP A 476 20.35 27.23 1.90
C TRP A 476 20.10 28.16 0.70
N PHE A 477 20.89 28.03 -0.36
CA PHE A 477 20.79 28.82 -1.60
C PHE A 477 21.36 28.07 -2.82
N PRO A 478 20.92 28.38 -4.05
CA PRO A 478 21.52 27.83 -5.27
C PRO A 478 23.01 28.18 -5.42
N GLY A 479 23.85 27.20 -5.79
CA GLY A 479 25.27 27.41 -6.09
C GLY A 479 25.52 27.85 -7.53
N GLU A 480 26.75 28.30 -7.81
CA GLU A 480 27.15 28.82 -9.13
C GLU A 480 27.20 27.73 -10.21
N LEU A 481 27.35 26.45 -9.82
CA LEU A 481 27.46 25.32 -10.74
C LEU A 481 26.27 25.20 -11.69
N GLY A 482 25.07 25.54 -11.22
CA GLY A 482 23.85 25.48 -12.03
C GLY A 482 23.87 26.40 -13.25
N GLY A 483 24.57 27.53 -13.15
CA GLY A 483 24.75 28.47 -14.26
C GLY A 483 25.77 28.01 -15.32
N MET A 484 26.48 26.91 -15.08
CA MET A 484 27.45 26.36 -16.05
C MET A 484 26.80 25.47 -17.12
N GLU A 485 25.52 25.15 -17.00
CA GLU A 485 24.72 24.39 -17.98
C GLU A 485 25.35 23.04 -18.37
N ILE A 486 25.99 22.35 -17.41
CA ILE A 486 26.65 21.06 -17.65
C ILE A 486 25.60 19.95 -17.71
N ARG A 487 25.35 19.41 -18.90
CA ARG A 487 24.35 18.35 -19.10
C ARG A 487 24.92 16.95 -18.89
N ALA A 488 24.37 16.20 -17.95
CA ALA A 488 24.75 14.82 -17.67
C ALA A 488 23.96 13.81 -18.52
N ALA A 489 24.45 12.57 -18.59
CA ALA A 489 23.66 11.44 -19.09
C ALA A 489 22.48 11.15 -18.14
N THR A 490 21.36 10.68 -18.67
CA THR A 490 20.13 10.46 -17.88
C THR A 490 20.25 9.35 -16.84
N ASN A 491 21.20 8.45 -17.02
CA ASN A 491 21.56 7.38 -16.09
C ASN A 491 22.81 7.67 -15.26
N ALA A 492 23.39 8.88 -15.35
CA ALA A 492 24.64 9.23 -14.70
C ALA A 492 24.58 9.13 -13.17
N SER A 493 25.73 8.83 -12.57
CA SER A 493 26.01 9.06 -11.15
C SER A 493 26.79 10.37 -10.96
N ILE A 494 26.83 10.87 -9.72
CA ILE A 494 27.62 12.05 -9.33
C ILE A 494 28.55 11.64 -8.19
N ALA A 495 29.81 12.04 -8.27
CA ALA A 495 30.74 11.99 -7.15
C ALA A 495 31.38 13.36 -6.95
N ALA A 496 31.61 13.75 -5.70
CA ALA A 496 32.25 15.02 -5.39
C ALA A 496 33.31 14.82 -4.30
N MET A 497 34.37 15.62 -4.37
CA MET A 497 35.45 15.63 -3.39
C MET A 497 35.91 17.06 -3.13
N GLN A 498 36.41 17.31 -1.93
CA GLN A 498 37.08 18.55 -1.57
C GLN A 498 38.52 18.28 -1.14
N TYR A 499 39.41 19.22 -1.41
CA TYR A 499 40.82 19.15 -1.01
C TYR A 499 41.40 20.56 -0.86
N THR A 500 42.50 20.66 -0.10
CA THR A 500 43.23 21.92 0.14
C THR A 500 44.67 21.74 -0.33
N TYR A 501 45.31 22.81 -0.80
CA TYR A 501 46.77 22.85 -1.00
C TYR A 501 47.45 23.49 0.20
N ALA A 502 48.78 23.36 0.27
CA ALA A 502 49.59 24.00 1.31
C ALA A 502 49.46 25.53 1.33
N GLU A 503 49.12 26.14 0.18
CA GLU A 503 48.91 27.58 -0.01
C GLU A 503 47.54 28.09 0.53
N GLY A 504 46.69 27.19 1.04
CA GLY A 504 45.36 27.51 1.54
C GLY A 504 44.28 27.47 0.46
N GLY A 505 43.02 27.62 0.89
CA GLY A 505 41.84 27.58 0.01
C GLY A 505 41.23 26.18 -0.16
N VAL A 506 39.90 26.13 -0.29
CA VAL A 506 39.14 24.88 -0.52
C VAL A 506 38.91 24.72 -2.01
N HIS A 507 39.35 23.59 -2.56
CA HIS A 507 39.12 23.21 -3.95
C HIS A 507 38.10 22.08 -4.00
N ILE A 508 37.16 22.18 -4.93
CA ILE A 508 36.11 21.19 -5.14
C ILE A 508 36.25 20.59 -6.53
N ARG A 509 36.04 19.28 -6.66
CA ARG A 509 35.86 18.59 -7.94
C ARG A 509 34.57 17.78 -7.91
N VAL A 510 33.80 17.91 -8.97
CA VAL A 510 32.56 17.16 -9.20
C VAL A 510 32.72 16.33 -10.48
N TYR A 511 32.36 15.06 -10.40
CA TYR A 511 32.44 14.09 -11.49
C TYR A 511 31.03 13.62 -11.82
N CYS A 512 30.69 13.62 -13.11
CA CYS A 512 29.48 13.03 -13.63
C CYS A 512 29.74 12.46 -15.02
N GLN A 513 28.92 11.49 -15.46
CA GLN A 513 29.00 11.00 -16.82
C GLN A 513 28.24 11.95 -17.76
N GLY A 514 28.93 12.52 -18.75
CA GLY A 514 28.33 13.37 -19.77
C GLY A 514 27.62 12.57 -20.86
N LYS A 515 26.72 13.21 -21.60
CA LYS A 515 26.21 12.67 -22.87
C LYS A 515 27.29 12.79 -23.96
N GLU A 516 27.42 11.82 -24.85
CA GLU A 516 28.35 11.92 -25.99
C GLU A 516 28.15 13.26 -26.73
N GLY A 517 29.26 13.98 -26.98
CA GLY A 517 29.25 15.28 -27.65
C GLY A 517 28.89 16.48 -26.76
N CYS A 518 28.74 16.33 -25.45
CA CYS A 518 28.49 17.46 -24.55
C CYS A 518 29.78 18.28 -24.30
N ARG A 519 29.79 19.56 -24.74
CA ARG A 519 30.84 20.52 -24.43
C ARG A 519 30.82 20.82 -22.94
N THR A 520 31.71 20.19 -22.18
CA THR A 520 31.96 20.56 -20.79
C THR A 520 33.01 21.65 -20.75
N SER A 521 32.88 22.60 -19.83
CA SER A 521 33.97 23.48 -19.39
C SER A 521 35.01 22.71 -18.57
N SER A 522 35.35 21.47 -18.94
CA SER A 522 36.16 20.56 -18.14
C SER A 522 37.64 20.67 -18.46
N ARG A 523 38.47 20.69 -17.40
CA ARG A 523 39.94 20.65 -17.49
C ARG A 523 40.50 19.25 -17.78
N ALA A 524 39.71 18.17 -17.70
CA ALA A 524 40.16 16.81 -17.99
C ALA A 524 38.98 15.84 -18.27
N THR A 525 39.12 14.98 -19.29
CA THR A 525 38.21 13.85 -19.57
C THR A 525 38.81 12.56 -19.00
N LEU A 526 38.02 11.82 -18.21
CA LEU A 526 38.39 10.50 -17.67
C LEU A 526 38.19 9.41 -18.75
N PRO A 527 38.81 8.22 -18.61
CA PRO A 527 38.60 7.12 -19.53
C PRO A 527 37.13 6.66 -19.59
N VAL A 528 36.78 5.95 -20.66
CA VAL A 528 35.43 5.45 -20.89
C VAL A 528 35.01 4.54 -19.74
N ALA A 529 33.96 4.94 -19.03
CA ALA A 529 33.27 4.15 -18.02
C ALA A 529 32.02 3.52 -18.63
N LEU A 530 31.55 2.41 -18.05
CA LEU A 530 30.27 1.80 -18.38
C LEU A 530 29.14 2.84 -18.29
N SER A 531 28.20 2.80 -19.23
CA SER A 531 27.03 3.69 -19.19
C SER A 531 26.24 3.48 -17.91
N GLY A 532 25.99 4.55 -17.15
CA GLY A 532 25.30 4.49 -15.87
C GLY A 532 26.17 3.95 -14.72
N SER A 533 27.49 3.94 -14.89
CA SER A 533 28.42 3.54 -13.84
C SER A 533 28.27 4.40 -12.57
N SER A 534 28.28 3.75 -11.42
CA SER A 534 28.42 4.42 -10.13
C SER A 534 29.81 5.04 -10.02
N LEU A 535 29.87 6.30 -9.57
CA LEU A 535 31.12 7.01 -9.34
C LEU A 535 31.35 7.17 -7.84
N ALA A 536 32.60 7.01 -7.40
CA ALA A 536 33.03 7.42 -6.06
C ALA A 536 34.32 8.23 -6.15
N ALA A 537 34.44 9.27 -5.35
CA ALA A 537 35.53 10.24 -5.39
C ALA A 537 36.04 10.46 -3.96
N VAL A 538 37.33 10.29 -3.72
CA VAL A 538 37.96 10.55 -2.42
C VAL A 538 39.24 11.35 -2.59
N ALA A 539 39.49 12.26 -1.65
CA ALA A 539 40.74 12.96 -1.51
C ALA A 539 41.38 12.59 -0.17
N TYR A 540 42.68 12.32 -0.15
CA TYR A 540 43.44 12.15 1.08
C TYR A 540 44.80 12.83 0.99
N TRP A 541 45.46 13.06 2.12
CA TRP A 541 46.76 13.71 2.16
C TRP A 541 47.89 12.71 2.38
N LYS A 542 48.81 12.61 1.43
CA LYS A 542 50.07 11.86 1.57
C LYS A 542 51.14 12.57 0.75
N ASN A 543 51.94 13.40 1.43
CA ASN A 543 52.94 14.28 0.80
C ASN A 543 52.33 15.23 -0.25
N GLY A 544 51.10 15.69 -0.02
CA GLY A 544 50.27 16.44 -0.96
C GLY A 544 48.87 15.81 -1.14
N PRO A 545 47.92 16.50 -1.79
CA PRO A 545 46.58 15.96 -2.04
C PRO A 545 46.65 14.84 -3.08
N GLN A 546 46.09 13.68 -2.72
CA GLN A 546 45.91 12.52 -3.59
C GLN A 546 44.41 12.41 -3.91
N LEU A 547 44.03 12.48 -5.19
CA LEU A 547 42.64 12.45 -5.62
C LEU A 547 42.36 11.15 -6.37
N LEU A 548 41.40 10.36 -5.88
CA LEU A 548 41.06 9.06 -6.45
C LEU A 548 39.61 9.06 -6.91
N VAL A 549 39.37 8.44 -8.06
CA VAL A 549 38.04 8.19 -8.61
C VAL A 549 37.88 6.71 -8.94
N TYR A 550 36.79 6.11 -8.46
CA TYR A 550 36.38 4.75 -8.73
C TYR A 550 35.19 4.73 -9.68
N TYR A 551 35.22 3.82 -10.64
CA TYR A 551 34.14 3.60 -11.60
C TYR A 551 34.18 2.18 -12.16
N GLN A 552 33.12 1.77 -12.84
CA GLN A 552 32.99 0.47 -13.50
C GLN A 552 33.23 0.60 -15.00
N THR A 553 33.98 -0.34 -15.59
CA THR A 553 34.22 -0.44 -17.04
C THR A 553 33.27 -1.43 -17.72
N ASP A 554 33.26 -1.46 -19.05
CA ASP A 554 32.36 -2.33 -19.85
C ASP A 554 32.59 -3.83 -19.61
N ASP A 555 33.78 -4.21 -19.15
CA ASP A 555 34.10 -5.58 -18.71
C ASP A 555 33.59 -5.92 -17.29
N LEU A 556 32.77 -5.03 -16.71
CA LEU A 556 32.21 -5.07 -15.37
C LEU A 556 33.24 -4.95 -14.23
N SER A 557 34.53 -4.76 -14.53
CA SER A 557 35.55 -4.55 -13.50
C SER A 557 35.47 -3.14 -12.91
N ILE A 558 35.85 -3.01 -11.63
CA ILE A 558 35.98 -1.71 -10.96
C ILE A 558 37.41 -1.22 -11.18
N LYS A 559 37.55 -0.01 -11.72
CA LYS A 559 38.84 0.66 -11.91
C LYS A 559 38.96 1.82 -10.94
N GLU A 560 40.20 2.12 -10.57
CA GLU A 560 40.57 3.31 -9.84
C GLU A 560 41.53 4.17 -10.69
N HIS A 561 41.35 5.48 -10.65
CA HIS A 561 42.22 6.45 -11.28
C HIS A 561 42.67 7.48 -10.27
N CYS A 562 43.96 7.80 -10.29
CA CYS A 562 44.55 8.83 -9.45
C CYS A 562 44.97 10.03 -10.31
N ILE A 563 44.88 11.23 -9.73
CA ILE A 563 45.51 12.41 -10.30
C ILE A 563 46.93 12.55 -9.73
N ASP A 564 47.91 12.78 -10.60
CA ASP A 564 49.26 13.11 -10.15
C ASP A 564 49.38 14.59 -9.76
N GLU A 565 50.54 14.95 -9.22
CA GLU A 565 50.93 16.33 -8.86
C GLU A 565 50.94 17.31 -10.05
N HIS A 566 50.81 16.80 -11.29
CA HIS A 566 50.75 17.58 -12.53
C HIS A 566 49.35 17.63 -13.14
N GLY A 567 48.33 17.10 -12.45
CA GLY A 567 46.95 17.13 -12.90
C GLY A 567 46.60 16.07 -13.95
N LYS A 568 47.48 15.11 -14.21
CA LYS A 568 47.26 14.04 -15.18
C LYS A 568 46.66 12.82 -14.49
N TRP A 569 45.65 12.24 -15.12
CA TRP A 569 45.04 11.00 -14.67
C TRP A 569 45.86 9.79 -15.09
N PHE A 570 46.07 8.87 -14.17
CA PHE A 570 46.71 7.58 -14.46
C PHE A 570 45.96 6.45 -13.76
N PRO A 571 45.86 5.27 -14.39
CA PRO A 571 45.39 4.07 -13.71
C PRO A 571 46.44 3.68 -12.67
N LEU A 572 46.01 3.45 -11.43
CA LEU A 572 46.85 2.69 -10.52
C LEU A 572 46.88 1.26 -11.05
N ASN A 573 48.00 0.86 -11.65
CA ASN A 573 48.27 -0.55 -11.85
C ASN A 573 48.27 -1.21 -10.47
N SER A 574 47.55 -2.32 -10.34
CA SER A 574 47.41 -3.19 -9.16
C SER A 574 48.74 -3.73 -8.58
N ALA A 575 49.88 -3.21 -9.03
CA ALA A 575 51.22 -3.45 -8.50
C ALA A 575 51.63 -2.48 -7.38
N TYR A 576 50.89 -1.40 -7.12
CA TYR A 576 50.99 -0.67 -5.84
C TYR A 576 49.82 -1.04 -4.94
N GLY A 577 49.82 -2.32 -4.55
CA GLY A 577 49.32 -2.63 -3.23
C GLY A 577 49.97 -1.68 -2.24
N ILE A 578 49.17 -1.25 -1.26
CA ILE A 578 49.57 -1.24 0.14
C ILE A 578 50.94 -1.93 0.27
N TRP A 579 52.01 -1.17 0.46
CA TRP A 579 53.28 -1.68 0.94
C TRP A 579 53.66 -3.12 0.50
N LEU A 580 54.08 -3.30 -0.76
CA LEU A 580 55.12 -4.27 -1.12
C LEU A 580 56.04 -3.68 -2.21
N ALA A 581 57.13 -3.04 -1.74
CA ALA A 581 58.46 -2.78 -2.33
C ALA A 581 58.69 -2.49 -3.85
N LYS A 582 59.28 -1.29 -4.11
CA LYS A 582 60.43 -0.90 -5.00
C LYS A 582 60.40 -1.30 -6.50
N SER A 583 60.86 -0.53 -7.51
CA SER A 583 61.73 0.66 -7.63
C SER A 583 61.75 1.20 -9.09
N HIS A 584 61.56 2.52 -9.28
CA HIS A 584 62.27 3.52 -10.13
C HIS A 584 62.98 3.18 -11.49
N PRO A 585 63.27 4.18 -12.37
CA PRO A 585 62.41 5.23 -13.00
C PRO A 585 62.86 5.55 -14.47
N LYS A 586 62.30 6.58 -15.15
CA LYS A 586 63.04 7.68 -15.84
C LYS A 586 62.10 8.65 -16.64
N PHE A 587 62.06 9.92 -16.15
CA PHE A 587 61.99 11.28 -16.79
C PHE A 587 60.98 11.59 -17.94
N LEU A 588 60.39 12.78 -18.14
CA LEU A 588 60.83 14.18 -17.99
C LEU A 588 59.63 15.20 -17.92
N LYS A 589 59.73 16.14 -16.94
CA LYS A 589 59.36 17.58 -16.82
C LYS A 589 58.14 18.22 -17.51
N SER A 590 57.39 18.97 -16.70
CA SER A 590 56.35 19.98 -17.03
C SER A 590 56.84 21.42 -16.82
N LEU A 591 56.14 22.40 -17.41
CA LEU A 591 56.29 23.82 -17.11
C LEU A 591 54.97 24.37 -16.51
N LYS A 592 55.13 25.14 -15.42
CA LYS A 592 54.13 25.79 -14.57
C LYS A 592 53.66 27.13 -15.16
N ILE A 593 52.43 27.54 -14.86
CA ILE A 593 52.05 28.95 -14.69
C ILE A 593 51.66 29.12 -13.23
#